data_AF-A0A2V2FCT4-F1
#
_entry.id   AF-A0A2V2FCT4-F1
#
_cell.length_a   1.000
_cell.length_b   1.000
_cell.length_c   1.000
_cell.angle_alpha   90.00
_cell.angle_beta   90.00
_cell.angle_gamma   90.00
#
_symmetry.space_group_name_H-M   'P 1'
#
loop_
_entity.id
_entity.type
_entity.pdbx_description
1 polymer ?
#
loop_
_entity_poly.entity_id
_entity_poly.type
_entity_poly.pdbx_seq_one_letter_code
_entity_poly.pdbx_strand_id
1 'polypeptide(L)'
;MKKTIALLLAVALLCPLFAACGDKEQPDPATGSSETTVQTEPPEDEPDYAALETLGDISGEFRILFGYGFKQNDFKAAEESSTALESAIYRRNAYMKEKYNIDIVTDEMDSRTQAYDKLFAEYNAGDSTYDAAMMRTAEVAKLASGGCLRDLNEMPHLDLTKDYWDQRANADLSIGGRMYYTTGDIGVVDNMCTHCMLFNKEMVRQYGFDDPYELVKDDKWTLETLGTMVRAVGEDANQDGVYDENDVYGLLTWLDNVQAILAGAGERVCKVNDNGELVLTLYNERVVNLYDDFTALVYDESHVFNYQYDRKTADRSPVDVWDKNRVNMFNNNQAMFYFTMLTTVPRHRDSTTDFGILPYPKYDESQKDYGHGIGVNQTAFICVPEMVTNDARTGFVLEELSYQGKKLLTPAYYEQTLIGQYTRDEESADMLDLIFATRVYDVGLYYNIGKYKDALANMFVNRRTLTTVYETYRESAEKTIAEINAAFASQFGAESADGQ
;
A
#
# COMPACT_ATOMS: atom_id res chain seq x y z
N MET A 1 3.19 -65.96 18.93
CA MET A 1 3.08 -64.99 20.05
C MET A 1 3.47 -63.53 19.70
N LYS A 2 3.60 -63.13 18.42
CA LYS A 2 3.78 -61.70 18.04
C LYS A 2 2.67 -61.14 17.13
N LYS A 3 1.61 -61.91 16.83
CA LYS A 3 0.46 -61.47 16.00
C LYS A 3 -0.88 -61.40 16.74
N THR A 4 -0.93 -61.86 17.99
CA THR A 4 -2.13 -61.81 18.85
C THR A 4 -2.14 -60.64 19.84
N ILE A 5 -1.04 -59.90 19.96
CA ILE A 5 -0.95 -58.67 20.78
C ILE A 5 -1.33 -57.42 19.94
N ALA A 6 -1.11 -57.46 18.63
CA ALA A 6 -1.38 -56.32 17.74
C ALA A 6 -2.88 -56.08 17.47
N LEU A 7 -3.74 -57.09 17.64
CA LEU A 7 -5.20 -56.93 17.44
C LEU A 7 -5.92 -56.41 18.70
N LEU A 8 -5.31 -56.53 19.88
CA LEU A 8 -5.87 -56.06 21.16
C LEU A 8 -5.56 -54.59 21.46
N LEU A 9 -4.61 -53.98 20.75
CA LEU A 9 -4.30 -52.54 20.84
C LEU A 9 -5.06 -51.69 19.82
N ALA A 10 -5.63 -52.30 18.77
CA ALA A 10 -6.36 -51.58 17.71
C ALA A 10 -7.85 -51.36 18.01
N VAL A 11 -8.40 -51.98 19.08
CA VAL A 11 -9.82 -51.82 19.48
C VAL A 11 -9.99 -50.84 20.66
N ALA A 12 -8.88 -50.35 21.25
CA ALA A 12 -8.91 -49.41 22.37
C ALA A 12 -8.86 -47.91 21.96
N LEU A 13 -8.80 -47.60 20.67
CA LEU A 13 -8.61 -46.23 20.15
C LEU A 13 -9.78 -45.68 19.31
N LEU A 14 -10.93 -46.37 19.30
CA LEU A 14 -12.15 -45.90 18.64
C LEU A 14 -13.34 -45.91 19.62
N CYS A 15 -13.43 -44.82 20.41
CA CYS A 15 -14.64 -44.17 20.97
C CYS A 15 -15.59 -45.01 21.86
N PRO A 16 -16.09 -44.45 22.98
CA PRO A 16 -16.98 -43.28 22.90
C PRO A 16 -16.66 -42.14 23.88
N LEU A 17 -16.49 -40.96 23.32
CA LEU A 17 -17.01 -39.71 23.87
C LEU A 17 -18.53 -39.86 24.01
N PHE A 18 -19.03 -40.23 25.20
CA PHE A 18 -20.37 -39.89 25.70
C PHE A 18 -20.50 -40.38 27.15
N ALA A 19 -20.09 -39.55 28.12
CA ALA A 19 -20.61 -39.54 29.49
C ALA A 19 -20.00 -38.38 30.29
N ALA A 20 -20.63 -37.22 30.25
CA ALA A 20 -20.62 -36.26 31.35
C ALA A 20 -21.88 -35.39 31.26
N CYS A 21 -23.01 -35.98 31.63
CA CYS A 21 -24.13 -35.22 32.19
C CYS A 21 -23.68 -34.70 33.56
N GLY A 22 -23.64 -33.39 33.71
CA GLY A 22 -23.60 -32.70 34.99
C GLY A 22 -24.70 -31.65 34.97
N ASP A 23 -25.77 -31.93 35.70
CA ASP A 23 -26.95 -31.07 35.90
C ASP A 23 -26.58 -29.64 36.26
N LYS A 24 -27.10 -28.68 35.50
CA LYS A 24 -27.73 -27.46 36.03
C LYS A 24 -28.93 -27.07 35.17
N GLU A 25 -30.08 -27.17 35.83
CA GLU A 25 -31.44 -26.73 35.49
C GLU A 25 -31.62 -25.80 34.29
N GLN A 26 -32.39 -26.29 33.31
CA GLN A 26 -33.14 -25.49 32.35
C GLN A 26 -34.64 -25.71 32.64
N PRO A 27 -35.50 -24.67 32.63
CA PRO A 27 -36.94 -24.84 32.59
C PRO A 27 -37.41 -25.16 31.15
N ASP A 28 -38.39 -26.06 31.06
CA ASP A 28 -38.99 -26.62 29.85
C ASP A 28 -39.68 -25.60 28.90
N PRO A 29 -39.92 -25.99 27.63
CA PRO A 29 -40.31 -25.11 26.53
C PRO A 29 -41.82 -24.87 26.46
N ALA A 30 -42.21 -23.64 26.17
CA ALA A 30 -43.54 -23.31 25.67
C ALA A 30 -43.48 -23.14 24.14
N THR A 31 -44.26 -23.95 23.45
CA THR A 31 -44.51 -23.90 22.02
C THR A 31 -45.23 -22.60 21.67
N GLY A 32 -44.62 -21.77 20.83
CA GLY A 32 -45.22 -20.57 20.27
C GLY A 32 -44.65 -20.34 18.88
N SER A 33 -45.36 -20.83 17.87
CA SER A 33 -45.10 -20.50 16.47
C SER A 33 -45.31 -19.00 16.26
N SER A 34 -44.29 -18.33 15.73
CA SER A 34 -44.44 -17.08 15.00
C SER A 34 -43.41 -17.11 13.88
N GLU A 35 -43.90 -17.36 12.67
CA GLU A 35 -43.19 -17.01 11.44
C GLU A 35 -42.87 -15.52 11.51
N THR A 36 -41.63 -15.20 11.86
CA THR A 36 -41.07 -13.88 11.62
C THR A 36 -40.30 -14.03 10.33
N THR A 37 -40.89 -13.57 9.23
CA THR A 37 -40.17 -13.34 7.98
C THR A 37 -39.11 -12.30 8.30
N VAL A 38 -37.86 -12.74 8.49
CA VAL A 38 -36.73 -11.83 8.57
C VAL A 38 -36.55 -11.28 7.17
N GLN A 39 -36.98 -10.04 6.98
CA GLN A 39 -36.60 -9.25 5.83
C GLN A 39 -35.12 -8.93 6.06
N THR A 40 -34.24 -9.71 5.44
CA THR A 40 -32.81 -9.42 5.41
C THR A 40 -32.65 -8.14 4.59
N GLU A 41 -32.34 -7.03 5.27
CA GLU A 41 -31.69 -5.91 4.57
C GLU A 41 -30.41 -6.45 3.92
N PRO A 42 -30.09 -6.06 2.68
CA PRO A 42 -28.79 -6.35 2.10
C PRO A 42 -27.70 -5.83 3.06
N PRO A 43 -26.53 -6.48 3.15
CA PRO A 43 -25.39 -5.91 3.86
C PRO A 43 -25.14 -4.48 3.37
N GLU A 44 -24.93 -3.54 4.29
CA GLU A 44 -24.78 -2.09 4.02
C GLU A 44 -23.64 -1.77 3.02
N ASP A 45 -22.72 -2.72 2.84
CA ASP A 45 -21.53 -2.63 2.00
C ASP A 45 -21.63 -3.36 0.65
N GLU A 46 -22.78 -3.95 0.28
CA GLU A 46 -22.93 -4.56 -1.05
C GLU A 46 -23.10 -3.48 -2.14
N PRO A 47 -22.54 -3.69 -3.36
CA PRO A 47 -22.83 -2.86 -4.52
C PRO A 47 -24.33 -2.76 -4.76
N ASP A 48 -24.79 -1.61 -5.31
CA ASP A 48 -26.20 -1.44 -5.64
C ASP A 48 -26.58 -2.31 -6.85
N TYR A 49 -26.98 -3.55 -6.54
CA TYR A 49 -27.41 -4.53 -7.53
C TYR A 49 -28.79 -4.23 -8.10
N ALA A 50 -29.62 -3.37 -7.49
CA ALA A 50 -30.89 -2.99 -8.08
C ALA A 50 -30.68 -2.19 -9.38
N ALA A 51 -29.53 -1.52 -9.48
CA ALA A 51 -29.12 -0.79 -10.65
C ALA A 51 -28.73 -1.71 -11.84
N LEU A 52 -28.42 -2.99 -11.60
CA LEU A 52 -28.08 -3.96 -12.66
C LEU A 52 -29.22 -4.24 -13.65
N GLU A 53 -30.48 -4.16 -13.20
CA GLU A 53 -31.62 -4.38 -14.09
C GLU A 53 -31.68 -3.34 -15.22
N THR A 54 -31.03 -2.18 -15.03
CA THR A 54 -30.99 -1.09 -16.00
C THR A 54 -29.81 -1.17 -16.99
N LEU A 55 -28.77 -1.97 -16.68
CA LEU A 55 -27.54 -2.06 -17.47
C LEU A 55 -27.63 -2.97 -18.71
N GLY A 56 -28.63 -3.86 -18.77
CA GLY A 56 -28.77 -4.81 -19.88
C GLY A 56 -27.68 -5.89 -19.87
N ASP A 57 -27.18 -6.26 -21.05
CA ASP A 57 -26.10 -7.26 -21.18
C ASP A 57 -24.73 -6.62 -20.91
N ILE A 58 -24.12 -7.01 -19.80
CA ILE A 58 -22.79 -6.56 -19.36
C ILE A 58 -21.68 -7.57 -19.68
N SER A 59 -22.00 -8.67 -20.37
CA SER A 59 -21.04 -9.75 -20.65
C SER A 59 -19.95 -9.34 -21.66
N GLY A 60 -18.94 -10.21 -21.82
CA GLY A 60 -17.83 -10.01 -22.75
C GLY A 60 -16.50 -9.70 -22.07
N GLU A 61 -15.49 -9.33 -22.85
CA GLU A 61 -14.18 -8.97 -22.32
C GLU A 61 -14.25 -7.65 -21.55
N PHE A 62 -13.52 -7.56 -20.44
CA PHE A 62 -13.21 -6.32 -19.74
C PHE A 62 -11.70 -6.17 -19.74
N ARG A 63 -11.21 -5.21 -20.54
CA ARG A 63 -9.79 -5.09 -20.88
C ARG A 63 -9.12 -4.02 -20.03
N ILE A 64 -8.15 -4.45 -19.24
CA ILE A 64 -7.35 -3.59 -18.36
C ILE A 64 -5.96 -3.41 -18.97
N LEU A 65 -5.56 -2.17 -19.25
CA LEU A 65 -4.17 -1.85 -19.56
C LEU A 65 -3.34 -1.85 -18.28
N PHE A 66 -2.39 -2.76 -18.16
CA PHE A 66 -1.55 -2.88 -16.98
C PHE A 66 -0.18 -2.25 -17.24
N GLY A 67 0.09 -1.13 -16.58
CA GLY A 67 1.33 -0.39 -16.74
C GLY A 67 2.54 -1.10 -16.14
N TYR A 68 3.73 -0.67 -16.55
CA TYR A 68 4.97 -1.10 -15.92
C TYR A 68 4.98 -0.69 -14.44
N GLY A 69 5.41 -1.57 -13.52
CA GLY A 69 5.45 -1.26 -12.10
C GLY A 69 5.98 -2.41 -11.26
N PHE A 70 5.55 -2.49 -10.00
CA PHE A 70 5.74 -3.69 -9.22
C PHE A 70 5.05 -4.87 -9.93
N LYS A 71 5.77 -5.98 -10.12
CA LYS A 71 5.32 -7.11 -10.95
C LYS A 71 4.31 -8.00 -10.23
N GLN A 72 3.16 -7.44 -9.91
CA GLN A 72 2.01 -8.12 -9.32
C GLN A 72 0.79 -7.69 -10.12
N ASN A 73 0.30 -8.57 -10.99
CA ASN A 73 -0.91 -8.31 -11.76
C ASN A 73 -2.12 -8.83 -10.99
N ASP A 74 -2.80 -7.93 -10.28
CA ASP A 74 -3.94 -8.29 -9.43
C ASP A 74 -5.17 -8.77 -10.22
N PHE A 75 -5.15 -8.68 -11.55
CA PHE A 75 -6.24 -9.07 -12.43
C PHE A 75 -5.96 -10.36 -13.20
N LYS A 76 -4.84 -11.04 -12.95
CA LYS A 76 -4.44 -12.23 -13.69
C LYS A 76 -3.77 -13.26 -12.79
N ALA A 77 -4.41 -14.43 -12.67
CA ALA A 77 -3.84 -15.60 -12.01
C ALA A 77 -4.28 -16.89 -12.73
N ALA A 78 -3.45 -17.93 -12.66
CA ALA A 78 -3.77 -19.25 -13.19
C ALA A 78 -4.58 -20.08 -12.18
N GLU A 79 -5.36 -21.05 -12.66
CA GLU A 79 -6.15 -21.94 -11.79
C GLU A 79 -5.26 -22.73 -10.80
N GLU A 80 -4.11 -23.22 -11.27
CA GLU A 80 -3.10 -23.90 -10.46
C GLU A 80 -2.17 -22.90 -9.74
N SER A 81 -2.78 -21.96 -8.99
CA SER A 81 -2.07 -20.93 -8.24
C SER A 81 -1.25 -21.49 -7.08
N SER A 82 -0.10 -20.88 -6.80
CA SER A 82 0.86 -21.38 -5.81
C SER A 82 0.79 -20.64 -4.46
N THR A 83 0.21 -19.44 -4.46
CA THR A 83 0.05 -18.60 -3.27
C THR A 83 -1.42 -18.36 -2.94
N ALA A 84 -1.69 -17.99 -1.68
CA ALA A 84 -3.03 -17.62 -1.22
C ALA A 84 -3.59 -16.43 -2.01
N LEU A 85 -2.74 -15.43 -2.30
CA LEU A 85 -3.11 -14.24 -3.08
C LEU A 85 -3.47 -14.57 -4.53
N GLU A 86 -2.62 -15.33 -5.25
CA GLU A 86 -2.91 -15.75 -6.62
C GLU A 86 -4.22 -16.57 -6.69
N SER A 87 -4.42 -17.46 -5.72
CA SER A 87 -5.65 -18.25 -5.61
C SER A 87 -6.89 -17.38 -5.34
N ALA A 88 -6.75 -16.26 -4.61
CA ALA A 88 -7.82 -15.30 -4.41
C ALA A 88 -8.13 -14.49 -5.68
N ILE A 89 -7.11 -14.06 -6.42
CA ILE A 89 -7.26 -13.39 -7.72
C ILE A 89 -8.01 -14.31 -8.71
N TYR A 90 -7.61 -15.58 -8.81
CA TYR A 90 -8.29 -16.54 -9.68
C TYR A 90 -9.78 -16.68 -9.30
N ARG A 91 -10.08 -16.85 -8.01
CA ARG A 91 -11.47 -16.97 -7.53
C ARG A 91 -12.30 -15.72 -7.81
N ARG A 92 -11.73 -14.52 -7.67
CA ARG A 92 -12.41 -13.27 -8.01
C ARG A 92 -12.77 -13.23 -9.50
N ASN A 93 -11.81 -13.55 -10.36
CA ASN A 93 -12.02 -13.54 -11.80
C ASN A 93 -13.02 -14.62 -12.25
N ALA A 94 -12.94 -15.82 -11.66
CA ALA A 94 -13.89 -16.90 -11.91
C ALA A 94 -15.31 -16.49 -11.49
N TYR A 95 -15.46 -15.81 -10.35
CA TYR A 95 -16.75 -15.26 -9.94
C TYR A 95 -17.32 -14.25 -10.95
N MET A 96 -16.50 -13.32 -11.46
CA MET A 96 -16.94 -12.37 -12.50
C MET A 96 -17.41 -13.10 -13.77
N LYS A 97 -16.69 -14.17 -14.14
CA LYS A 97 -17.02 -14.98 -15.32
C LYS A 97 -18.30 -15.80 -15.13
N GLU A 98 -18.46 -16.46 -13.98
CA GLU A 98 -19.60 -17.32 -13.70
C GLU A 98 -20.90 -16.52 -13.48
N LYS A 99 -20.82 -15.38 -12.77
CA LYS A 99 -21.99 -14.59 -12.39
C LYS A 99 -22.44 -13.64 -13.50
N TYR A 100 -21.50 -12.99 -14.19
CA TYR A 100 -21.80 -11.92 -15.15
C TYR A 100 -21.34 -12.21 -16.58
N ASN A 101 -20.71 -13.37 -16.83
CA ASN A 101 -20.08 -13.70 -18.11
C ASN A 101 -19.05 -12.65 -18.58
N ILE A 102 -18.37 -12.02 -17.63
CA ILE A 102 -17.30 -11.04 -17.89
C ILE A 102 -15.96 -11.77 -17.85
N ASP A 103 -15.16 -11.59 -18.88
CA ASP A 103 -13.80 -12.13 -18.96
C ASP A 103 -12.77 -11.00 -18.71
N ILE A 104 -12.07 -11.07 -17.58
CA ILE A 104 -11.07 -10.06 -17.22
C ILE A 104 -9.79 -10.35 -18.00
N VAL A 105 -9.41 -9.44 -18.90
CA VAL A 105 -8.23 -9.58 -19.75
C VAL A 105 -7.28 -8.42 -19.53
N THR A 106 -5.98 -8.71 -19.46
CA THR A 106 -4.95 -7.68 -19.21
C THR A 106 -3.94 -7.60 -20.33
N ASP A 107 -3.65 -6.39 -20.79
CA ASP A 107 -2.51 -6.10 -21.66
C ASP A 107 -1.39 -5.49 -20.81
N GLU A 108 -0.31 -6.24 -20.59
CA GLU A 108 0.79 -5.85 -19.70
C GLU A 108 1.91 -5.14 -20.46
N MET A 109 2.33 -3.98 -19.97
CA MET A 109 3.38 -3.17 -20.57
C MET A 109 4.74 -3.40 -19.87
N ASP A 110 5.79 -3.54 -20.68
CA ASP A 110 7.14 -3.86 -20.20
C ASP A 110 8.03 -2.62 -19.98
N SER A 111 7.54 -1.43 -20.32
CA SER A 111 8.29 -0.18 -20.19
C SER A 111 7.53 0.92 -19.45
N ARG A 112 8.31 1.79 -18.81
CA ARG A 112 7.86 2.91 -17.96
C ARG A 112 6.96 3.95 -18.63
N THR A 113 6.81 3.94 -19.95
CA THR A 113 6.00 4.94 -20.67
C THR A 113 4.98 4.32 -21.60
N GLN A 114 5.09 3.02 -21.89
CA GLN A 114 4.25 2.37 -22.90
C GLN A 114 2.75 2.49 -22.60
N ALA A 115 2.35 2.35 -21.34
CA ALA A 115 0.95 2.48 -20.97
C ALA A 115 0.45 3.93 -21.16
N TYR A 116 1.25 4.91 -20.71
CA TYR A 116 0.97 6.33 -20.97
C TYR A 116 0.85 6.64 -22.46
N ASP A 117 1.85 6.23 -23.25
CA ASP A 117 1.94 6.51 -24.67
C ASP A 117 0.73 5.90 -25.42
N LYS A 118 0.25 4.74 -24.97
CA LYS A 118 -0.91 4.07 -25.55
C LYS A 118 -2.22 4.80 -25.28
N LEU A 119 -2.55 5.08 -24.02
CA LEU A 119 -3.80 5.79 -23.70
C LEU A 119 -3.81 7.21 -24.26
N PHE A 120 -2.66 7.88 -24.25
CA PHE A 120 -2.54 9.20 -24.85
C PHE A 120 -2.77 9.17 -26.38
N ALA A 121 -2.29 8.14 -27.07
CA ALA A 121 -2.54 7.97 -28.50
C ALA A 121 -4.02 7.68 -28.80
N GLU A 122 -4.68 6.82 -28.01
CA GLU A 122 -6.11 6.50 -28.14
C GLU A 122 -6.97 7.75 -27.92
N TYR A 123 -6.68 8.51 -26.85
CA TYR A 123 -7.35 9.78 -26.57
C TYR A 123 -7.29 10.76 -27.76
N ASN A 124 -6.10 10.95 -28.36
CA ASN A 124 -5.94 11.85 -29.51
C ASN A 124 -6.62 11.32 -30.78
N ALA A 125 -6.82 10.01 -30.89
CA ALA A 125 -7.53 9.39 -32.00
C ALA A 125 -9.07 9.41 -31.82
N GLY A 126 -9.56 9.71 -30.62
CA GLY A 126 -10.96 9.53 -30.25
C GLY A 126 -11.36 8.05 -30.24
N ASP A 127 -10.43 7.17 -29.84
CA ASP A 127 -10.60 5.72 -29.79
C ASP A 127 -10.52 5.21 -28.34
N SER A 128 -10.98 3.99 -28.09
CA SER A 128 -10.91 3.33 -26.79
C SER A 128 -10.82 1.82 -26.96
N THR A 129 -9.63 1.28 -26.65
CA THR A 129 -9.40 -0.18 -26.59
C THR A 129 -9.66 -0.73 -25.20
N TYR A 130 -9.43 0.09 -24.18
CA TYR A 130 -9.39 -0.32 -22.77
C TYR A 130 -10.59 0.20 -21.99
N ASP A 131 -11.19 -0.67 -21.19
CA ASP A 131 -12.24 -0.29 -20.26
C ASP A 131 -11.65 0.42 -19.02
N ALA A 132 -10.43 0.02 -18.60
CA ALA A 132 -9.70 0.63 -17.49
C ALA A 132 -8.19 0.47 -17.67
N ALA A 133 -7.42 1.16 -16.83
CA ALA A 133 -5.97 1.01 -16.76
C ALA A 133 -5.47 1.06 -15.31
N MET A 134 -4.46 0.25 -15.00
CA MET A 134 -3.75 0.24 -13.71
C MET A 134 -2.34 0.76 -13.93
N MET A 135 -2.03 1.96 -13.45
CA MET A 135 -0.85 2.72 -13.89
C MET A 135 -0.08 3.35 -12.73
N ARG A 136 1.24 3.49 -12.90
CA ARG A 136 2.06 4.16 -11.89
C ARG A 136 1.72 5.63 -11.71
N THR A 137 2.04 6.11 -10.52
CA THR A 137 1.75 7.47 -10.03
C THR A 137 2.06 8.58 -11.04
N ALA A 138 3.26 8.59 -11.64
CA ALA A 138 3.68 9.64 -12.56
C ALA A 138 2.96 9.58 -13.92
N GLU A 139 2.62 8.38 -14.39
CA GLU A 139 1.94 8.19 -15.67
C GLU A 139 0.46 8.58 -15.54
N VAL A 140 -0.20 8.09 -14.48
CA VAL A 140 -1.62 8.37 -14.24
C VAL A 140 -1.87 9.84 -13.91
N ALA A 141 -1.01 10.46 -13.09
CA ALA A 141 -1.10 11.89 -12.79
C ALA A 141 -0.98 12.74 -14.07
N LYS A 142 -0.03 12.39 -14.96
CA LYS A 142 0.16 13.11 -16.22
C LYS A 142 -1.06 12.98 -17.13
N LEU A 143 -1.65 11.79 -17.25
CA LEU A 143 -2.89 11.59 -18.02
C LEU A 143 -4.07 12.38 -17.43
N ALA A 144 -4.20 12.41 -16.10
CA ALA A 144 -5.24 13.21 -15.42
C ALA A 144 -5.12 14.70 -15.76
N SER A 145 -3.93 15.31 -15.59
CA SER A 145 -3.73 16.72 -15.97
C SER A 145 -3.87 16.97 -17.48
N GLY A 146 -3.70 15.93 -18.30
CA GLY A 146 -3.87 15.99 -19.76
C GLY A 146 -5.31 15.90 -20.24
N GLY A 147 -6.28 15.65 -19.34
CA GLY A 147 -7.69 15.43 -19.69
C GLY A 147 -7.95 14.09 -20.37
N CYS A 148 -7.05 13.12 -20.22
CA CYS A 148 -7.15 11.82 -20.89
C CYS A 148 -7.94 10.77 -20.09
N LEU A 149 -8.39 11.11 -18.89
CA LEU A 149 -9.04 10.19 -17.95
C LEU A 149 -10.42 10.69 -17.58
N ARG A 150 -11.33 9.73 -17.39
CA ARG A 150 -12.69 9.95 -16.91
C ARG A 150 -12.69 10.32 -15.44
N ASP A 151 -13.60 11.21 -15.06
CA ASP A 151 -13.91 11.47 -13.66
C ASP A 151 -14.70 10.30 -13.07
N LEU A 152 -14.07 9.58 -12.15
CA LEU A 152 -14.63 8.42 -11.47
C LEU A 152 -15.84 8.80 -10.60
N ASN A 153 -15.94 10.04 -10.10
CA ASN A 153 -17.10 10.50 -9.33
C ASN A 153 -18.38 10.62 -10.18
N GLU A 154 -18.25 10.72 -11.50
CA GLU A 154 -19.36 10.85 -12.44
C GLU A 154 -19.75 9.51 -13.10
N MET A 155 -19.00 8.45 -12.81
CA MET A 155 -19.25 7.15 -13.42
C MET A 155 -20.47 6.46 -12.78
N PRO A 156 -21.47 6.04 -13.57
CA PRO A 156 -22.60 5.31 -13.03
C PRO A 156 -22.16 3.99 -12.37
N HIS A 157 -22.80 3.65 -11.25
CA HIS A 157 -22.57 2.40 -10.49
C HIS A 157 -21.18 2.27 -9.84
N LEU A 158 -20.41 3.36 -9.77
CA LEU A 158 -19.15 3.43 -9.03
C LEU A 158 -19.36 4.34 -7.81
N ASP A 159 -19.26 3.80 -6.60
CA ASP A 159 -19.44 4.55 -5.37
C ASP A 159 -18.15 4.56 -4.55
N LEU A 160 -17.33 5.59 -4.80
CA LEU A 160 -16.04 5.74 -4.11
C LEU A 160 -16.19 5.97 -2.60
N THR A 161 -17.39 6.23 -2.07
CA THR A 161 -17.60 6.38 -0.62
C THR A 161 -17.60 5.05 0.14
N LYS A 162 -17.70 3.92 -0.58
CA LYS A 162 -17.66 2.58 0.01
C LYS A 162 -16.28 2.26 0.58
N ASP A 163 -16.27 1.47 1.65
CA ASP A 163 -15.06 1.23 2.45
C ASP A 163 -14.03 0.30 1.78
N TYR A 164 -14.38 -0.34 0.66
CA TYR A 164 -13.44 -1.02 -0.22
C TYR A 164 -12.67 -0.09 -1.17
N TRP A 165 -13.00 1.20 -1.18
CA TRP A 165 -12.18 2.24 -1.79
C TRP A 165 -11.38 2.95 -0.71
N ASP A 166 -10.12 3.30 -1.02
CA ASP A 166 -9.24 3.95 -0.05
C ASP A 166 -9.68 5.40 0.18
N GLN A 167 -10.27 5.65 1.35
CA GLN A 167 -10.81 6.97 1.70
C GLN A 167 -9.70 8.03 1.88
N ARG A 168 -8.46 7.63 2.16
CA ARG A 168 -7.31 8.56 2.17
C ARG A 168 -6.93 8.93 0.75
N ALA A 169 -6.96 7.97 -0.19
CA ALA A 169 -6.76 8.26 -1.61
C ALA A 169 -7.83 9.24 -2.10
N ASN A 170 -9.11 8.99 -1.82
CA ASN A 170 -10.21 9.89 -2.19
C ASN A 170 -10.00 11.31 -1.65
N ALA A 171 -9.60 11.45 -0.38
CA ALA A 171 -9.38 12.75 0.24
C ALA A 171 -8.17 13.51 -0.34
N ASP A 172 -7.06 12.81 -0.59
CA ASP A 172 -5.80 13.44 -0.98
C ASP A 172 -5.63 13.62 -2.50
N LEU A 173 -6.32 12.81 -3.32
CA LEU A 173 -6.19 12.79 -4.79
C LEU A 173 -7.29 13.54 -5.54
N SER A 174 -8.40 13.88 -4.86
CA SER A 174 -9.49 14.65 -5.47
C SER A 174 -9.03 16.08 -5.76
N ILE A 175 -8.99 16.47 -7.04
CA ILE A 175 -8.54 17.79 -7.48
C ILE A 175 -9.72 18.52 -8.13
N GLY A 176 -10.06 19.69 -7.61
CA GLY A 176 -11.23 20.47 -8.02
C GLY A 176 -12.56 19.72 -7.91
N GLY A 177 -12.68 18.81 -6.93
CA GLY A 177 -13.89 18.01 -6.70
C GLY A 177 -14.03 16.79 -7.62
N ARG A 178 -13.06 16.51 -8.48
CA ARG A 178 -13.05 15.37 -9.40
C ARG A 178 -12.01 14.34 -9.01
N MET A 179 -12.25 13.08 -9.37
CA MET A 179 -11.39 11.95 -9.04
C MET A 179 -10.99 11.20 -10.31
N TYR A 180 -9.75 11.32 -10.76
CA TYR A 180 -9.30 10.73 -12.03
C TYR A 180 -8.63 9.37 -11.89
N TYR A 181 -8.18 9.04 -10.68
CA TYR A 181 -7.54 7.78 -10.37
C TYR A 181 -7.61 7.50 -8.87
N THR A 182 -7.77 6.24 -8.50
CA THR A 182 -7.90 5.83 -7.10
C THR A 182 -7.27 4.46 -6.85
N THR A 183 -7.37 3.98 -5.61
CA THR A 183 -6.99 2.62 -5.19
C THR A 183 -7.96 2.14 -4.10
N GLY A 184 -7.77 0.91 -3.64
CA GLY A 184 -8.57 0.25 -2.63
C GLY A 184 -8.40 -1.25 -2.76
N ASP A 185 -9.39 -2.01 -2.33
CA ASP A 185 -9.37 -3.47 -2.40
C ASP A 185 -9.44 -4.03 -3.84
N ILE A 186 -9.56 -3.18 -4.86
CA ILE A 186 -9.47 -3.57 -6.27
C ILE A 186 -8.14 -4.28 -6.61
N GLY A 187 -7.09 -4.00 -5.85
CA GLY A 187 -5.79 -4.64 -5.93
C GLY A 187 -5.09 -4.67 -4.57
N VAL A 188 -3.84 -5.12 -4.54
CA VAL A 188 -3.02 -5.13 -3.32
C VAL A 188 -1.65 -4.47 -3.53
N VAL A 189 -1.35 -3.97 -4.73
CA VAL A 189 -0.07 -3.34 -5.05
C VAL A 189 0.20 -2.11 -4.17
N ASP A 190 -0.83 -1.33 -3.83
CA ASP A 190 -0.75 -0.23 -2.86
C ASP A 190 -0.43 -0.73 -1.44
N ASN A 191 -1.09 -1.81 -0.99
CA ASN A 191 -0.78 -2.48 0.29
C ASN A 191 0.70 -2.90 0.31
N MET A 192 1.15 -3.60 -0.72
CA MET A 192 2.52 -4.10 -0.85
C MET A 192 3.55 -2.96 -0.87
N CYS A 193 3.26 -1.88 -1.59
CA CYS A 193 4.17 -0.76 -1.75
C CYS A 193 4.05 0.30 -0.64
N THR A 194 3.23 0.08 0.39
CA THR A 194 3.16 0.96 1.55
C THR A 194 4.43 0.81 2.40
N HIS A 195 4.98 1.94 2.83
CA HIS A 195 6.15 1.99 3.68
C HIS A 195 5.83 1.52 5.10
N CYS A 196 6.73 0.72 5.67
CA CYS A 196 6.65 0.23 7.05
C CYS A 196 8.04 0.07 7.64
N MET A 197 8.09 -0.33 8.90
CA MET A 197 9.31 -0.74 9.57
C MET A 197 9.21 -2.21 9.97
N LEU A 198 10.32 -2.95 9.88
CA LEU A 198 10.47 -4.20 10.62
C LEU A 198 11.35 -3.95 11.84
N PHE A 199 11.11 -4.69 12.92
CA PHE A 199 11.99 -4.67 14.07
C PHE A 199 12.31 -6.08 14.55
N ASN A 200 13.54 -6.27 15.02
CA ASN A 200 14.03 -7.51 15.58
C ASN A 200 13.67 -7.56 17.08
N LYS A 201 12.70 -8.41 17.44
CA LYS A 201 12.17 -8.51 18.81
C LYS A 201 13.25 -8.97 19.80
N GLU A 202 14.16 -9.82 19.36
CA GLU A 202 15.25 -10.31 20.20
C GLU A 202 16.28 -9.22 20.48
N MET A 203 16.68 -8.45 19.47
CA MET A 203 17.60 -7.32 19.69
C MET A 203 16.99 -6.26 20.61
N VAL A 204 15.71 -5.92 20.45
CA VAL A 204 15.02 -5.00 21.37
C VAL A 204 15.14 -5.48 22.82
N ARG A 205 14.86 -6.77 23.09
CA ARG A 205 14.98 -7.37 24.43
C ARG A 205 16.42 -7.37 24.94
N GLN A 206 17.39 -7.71 24.10
CA GLN A 206 18.82 -7.78 24.47
C GLN A 206 19.38 -6.43 24.92
N TYR A 207 18.94 -5.34 24.27
CA TYR A 207 19.34 -3.98 24.64
C TYR A 207 18.50 -3.38 25.78
N GLY A 208 17.52 -4.13 26.31
CA GLY A 208 16.73 -3.74 27.48
C GLY A 208 15.72 -2.64 27.22
N PHE A 209 15.21 -2.53 26.00
CA PHE A 209 14.17 -1.57 25.64
C PHE A 209 12.76 -2.14 25.83
N ASP A 210 11.80 -1.22 25.99
CA ASP A 210 10.37 -1.55 25.95
C ASP A 210 9.98 -2.09 24.57
N ASP A 211 8.92 -2.90 24.52
CA ASP A 211 8.38 -3.43 23.28
C ASP A 211 7.85 -2.28 22.38
N PRO A 212 8.35 -2.12 21.14
CA PRO A 212 7.85 -1.14 20.20
C PRO A 212 6.33 -1.19 19.95
N TYR A 213 5.68 -2.34 20.07
CA TYR A 213 4.21 -2.41 19.95
C TYR A 213 3.49 -1.67 21.09
N GLU A 214 4.01 -1.76 22.30
CA GLU A 214 3.46 -1.00 23.43
C GLU A 214 3.75 0.49 23.28
N LEU A 215 4.92 0.86 22.73
CA LEU A 215 5.22 2.27 22.42
C LEU A 215 4.26 2.85 21.38
N VAL A 216 3.80 2.07 20.40
CA VAL A 216 2.77 2.50 19.44
C VAL A 216 1.42 2.67 20.14
N LYS A 217 0.99 1.68 20.94
CA LYS A 217 -0.30 1.75 21.68
C LYS A 217 -0.36 2.91 22.67
N ASP A 218 0.77 3.23 23.28
CA ASP A 218 0.94 4.33 24.23
C ASP A 218 1.16 5.71 23.58
N ASP A 219 1.18 5.77 22.24
CA ASP A 219 1.42 7.00 21.46
C ASP A 219 2.81 7.63 21.66
N LYS A 220 3.80 6.80 22.02
CA LYS A 220 5.21 7.17 22.28
C LYS A 220 6.17 6.75 21.17
N TRP A 221 5.67 6.09 20.12
CA TRP A 221 6.48 5.71 18.96
C TRP A 221 6.75 6.93 18.05
N THR A 222 7.80 7.68 18.40
CA THR A 222 8.24 8.92 17.74
C THR A 222 9.63 8.79 17.13
N LEU A 223 10.03 9.76 16.31
CA LEU A 223 11.36 9.81 15.71
C LEU A 223 12.46 9.91 16.77
N GLU A 224 12.19 10.61 17.88
CA GLU A 224 13.10 10.69 19.02
C GLU A 224 13.28 9.32 19.71
N THR A 225 12.18 8.61 19.97
CA THR A 225 12.18 7.27 20.55
C THR A 225 12.96 6.30 19.66
N LEU A 226 12.65 6.28 18.35
CA LEU A 226 13.40 5.48 17.38
C LEU A 226 14.89 5.85 17.39
N GLY A 227 15.22 7.13 17.33
CA GLY A 227 16.60 7.59 17.30
C GLY A 227 17.39 7.21 18.55
N THR A 228 16.74 7.13 19.72
CA THR A 228 17.34 6.66 20.97
C THR A 228 17.68 5.18 20.91
N MET A 229 16.75 4.35 20.43
CA MET A 229 16.96 2.91 20.31
C MET A 229 18.01 2.58 19.25
N VAL A 230 17.98 3.27 18.09
CA VAL A 230 18.96 3.09 17.01
C VAL A 230 20.38 3.43 17.48
N ARG A 231 20.57 4.56 18.18
CA ARG A 231 21.89 4.97 18.67
C ARG A 231 22.45 4.13 19.81
N ALA A 232 21.69 3.19 20.35
CA ALA A 232 22.21 2.22 21.31
C ALA A 232 22.89 1.02 20.63
N VAL A 233 22.74 0.87 19.31
CA VAL A 233 23.21 -0.30 18.55
C VAL A 233 24.17 0.14 17.44
N GLY A 234 25.40 -0.31 17.54
CA GLY A 234 26.46 -0.07 16.57
C GLY A 234 27.70 -0.85 16.94
N GLU A 235 28.06 -1.84 16.14
CA GLU A 235 29.22 -2.70 16.40
C GLU A 235 29.95 -3.02 15.10
N ASP A 236 31.23 -2.61 15.03
CA ASP A 236 32.21 -3.12 14.07
C ASP A 236 32.54 -4.57 14.45
N ALA A 237 31.76 -5.51 13.91
CA ALA A 237 31.71 -6.89 14.38
C ALA A 237 32.96 -7.67 13.95
N ASN A 238 33.60 -7.28 12.85
CA ASN A 238 34.79 -7.91 12.32
C ASN A 238 36.10 -7.20 12.76
N GLN A 239 36.00 -6.03 13.41
CA GLN A 239 37.08 -5.21 13.95
C GLN A 239 38.07 -4.70 12.88
N ASP A 240 37.61 -4.43 11.67
CA ASP A 240 38.45 -3.93 10.58
C ASP A 240 38.40 -2.40 10.42
N GLY A 241 37.57 -1.70 11.20
CA GLY A 241 37.38 -0.26 11.15
C GLY A 241 36.55 0.23 9.96
N VAL A 242 35.90 -0.68 9.23
CA VAL A 242 35.00 -0.42 8.12
C VAL A 242 33.58 -0.76 8.55
N TYR A 243 32.68 0.22 8.47
CA TYR A 243 31.25 -0.01 8.65
C TYR A 243 30.61 -0.44 7.33
N ASP A 244 30.43 -1.75 7.15
CA ASP A 244 29.79 -2.37 5.98
C ASP A 244 28.74 -3.44 6.34
N GLU A 245 28.33 -4.28 5.38
CA GLU A 245 27.29 -5.30 5.59
C GLU A 245 27.67 -6.41 6.60
N ASN A 246 28.92 -6.48 7.05
CA ASN A 246 29.39 -7.47 8.02
C ASN A 246 29.18 -7.05 9.48
N ASP A 247 28.69 -5.84 9.72
CA ASP A 247 28.54 -5.22 11.04
C ASP A 247 27.11 -5.26 11.59
N VAL A 248 26.93 -4.74 12.80
CA VAL A 248 25.64 -4.66 13.48
C VAL A 248 25.21 -3.20 13.62
N TYR A 249 23.95 -2.92 13.27
CA TYR A 249 23.40 -1.56 13.22
C TYR A 249 22.08 -1.44 13.97
N GLY A 250 21.77 -0.25 14.46
CA GLY A 250 20.44 0.07 14.95
C GLY A 250 19.41 0.15 13.84
N LEU A 251 19.80 0.58 12.63
CA LEU A 251 18.88 0.81 11.52
C LEU A 251 19.45 0.42 10.16
N LEU A 252 18.68 -0.36 9.39
CA LEU A 252 18.83 -0.46 7.94
C LEU A 252 17.91 0.55 7.24
N THR A 253 18.42 1.28 6.25
CA THR A 253 17.68 2.29 5.50
C THR A 253 18.00 2.28 4.00
N TRP A 254 17.16 2.91 3.19
CA TRP A 254 17.42 3.21 1.77
C TRP A 254 17.12 4.67 1.44
N LEU A 255 17.30 5.03 0.16
CA LEU A 255 17.13 6.40 -0.33
C LEU A 255 15.67 6.89 -0.21
N ASP A 256 14.69 6.04 -0.48
CA ASP A 256 13.28 6.43 -0.55
C ASP A 256 12.71 6.77 0.84
N ASN A 257 13.37 6.40 1.95
CA ASN A 257 12.89 6.73 3.30
C ASN A 257 12.91 8.25 3.57
N VAL A 258 13.77 9.00 2.86
CA VAL A 258 13.82 10.46 2.92
C VAL A 258 12.54 11.10 2.36
N GLN A 259 11.84 10.41 1.45
CA GLN A 259 10.50 10.81 1.01
C GLN A 259 9.44 10.30 1.99
N ALA A 260 9.54 9.02 2.39
CA ALA A 260 8.54 8.38 3.23
C ALA A 260 8.39 9.02 4.62
N ILE A 261 9.46 9.59 5.19
CA ILE A 261 9.40 10.25 6.50
C ILE A 261 8.51 11.50 6.49
N LEU A 262 8.36 12.17 5.33
CA LEU A 262 7.44 13.30 5.19
C LEU A 262 5.99 12.85 5.45
N ALA A 263 5.61 11.73 4.84
CA ALA A 263 4.33 11.07 5.11
C ALA A 263 4.24 10.56 6.55
N GLY A 264 5.32 10.02 7.12
CA GLY A 264 5.44 9.67 8.55
C GLY A 264 5.05 10.79 9.51
N ALA A 265 5.39 12.03 9.13
CA ALA A 265 5.03 13.23 9.88
C ALA A 265 3.62 13.79 9.57
N GLY A 266 2.84 13.13 8.72
CA GLY A 266 1.54 13.60 8.22
C GLY A 266 1.66 14.72 7.17
N GLU A 267 2.86 14.98 6.66
CA GLU A 267 3.18 16.08 5.76
C GLU A 267 3.26 15.63 4.30
N ARG A 268 3.22 16.61 3.40
CA ARG A 268 3.23 16.38 1.94
C ARG A 268 4.01 17.49 1.25
N VAL A 269 4.55 17.18 0.07
CA VAL A 269 5.11 18.16 -0.86
C VAL A 269 4.00 19.12 -1.31
N CYS A 270 2.86 18.59 -1.76
CA CYS A 270 1.69 19.38 -2.09
C CYS A 270 0.41 18.77 -1.50
N LYS A 271 -0.58 19.63 -1.26
CA LYS A 271 -1.94 19.28 -0.83
C LYS A 271 -2.95 19.87 -1.80
N VAL A 272 -4.15 19.32 -1.82
CA VAL A 272 -5.32 20.01 -2.39
C VAL A 272 -5.95 20.84 -1.27
N ASN A 273 -6.21 22.12 -1.52
CA ASN A 273 -6.85 23.02 -0.55
C ASN A 273 -8.39 22.93 -0.62
N ASP A 274 -9.09 23.66 0.25
CA ASP A 274 -10.56 23.68 0.29
C ASP A 274 -11.24 24.19 -1.00
N ASN A 275 -10.50 24.90 -1.86
CA ASN A 275 -10.99 25.33 -3.18
C ASN A 275 -10.76 24.26 -4.27
N GLY A 276 -10.18 23.11 -3.91
CA GLY A 276 -9.82 22.06 -4.86
C GLY A 276 -8.54 22.32 -5.65
N GLU A 277 -7.70 23.27 -5.23
CA GLU A 277 -6.47 23.64 -5.93
C GLU A 277 -5.23 23.00 -5.28
N LEU A 278 -4.25 22.60 -6.10
CA LEU A 278 -2.95 22.17 -5.60
C LEU A 278 -2.21 23.36 -4.97
N VAL A 279 -1.64 23.15 -3.80
CA VAL A 279 -0.81 24.11 -3.06
C VAL A 279 0.48 23.46 -2.57
N LEU A 280 1.59 24.19 -2.66
CA LEU A 280 2.90 23.74 -2.18
C LEU A 280 2.97 23.87 -0.65
N THR A 281 3.23 22.77 0.06
CA THR A 281 3.25 22.72 1.54
C THR A 281 4.57 22.26 2.13
N LEU A 282 5.53 21.88 1.29
CA LEU A 282 6.81 21.25 1.68
C LEU A 282 7.64 22.05 2.69
N TYR A 283 7.55 23.38 2.69
CA TYR A 283 8.50 24.22 3.41
C TYR A 283 7.84 25.04 4.51
N ASN A 284 8.05 24.59 5.75
CA ASN A 284 7.68 25.26 6.98
C ASN A 284 8.65 24.80 8.10
N GLU A 285 8.61 25.47 9.26
CA GLU A 285 9.53 25.19 10.37
C GLU A 285 9.46 23.73 10.85
N ARG A 286 8.26 23.14 10.93
CA ARG A 286 8.07 21.74 11.34
C ARG A 286 8.74 20.78 10.36
N VAL A 287 8.56 20.97 9.06
CA VAL A 287 9.16 20.09 8.04
C VAL A 287 10.68 20.28 7.98
N VAL A 288 11.20 21.50 8.18
CA VAL A 288 12.65 21.73 8.28
C VAL A 288 13.23 20.96 9.46
N ASN A 289 12.64 21.09 10.65
CA ASN A 289 13.11 20.40 11.85
C ASN A 289 13.01 18.87 11.69
N LEU A 290 11.92 18.36 11.10
CA LEU A 290 11.78 16.93 10.76
C LEU A 290 12.95 16.42 9.93
N TYR A 291 13.33 17.14 8.87
CA TYR A 291 14.44 16.73 8.02
C TYR A 291 15.79 16.88 8.70
N ASP A 292 16.00 17.91 9.52
CA ASP A 292 17.24 18.07 10.27
C ASP A 292 17.41 16.91 11.28
N ASP A 293 16.37 16.57 12.04
CA ASP A 293 16.37 15.47 13.01
C ASP A 293 16.53 14.11 12.33
N PHE A 294 15.76 13.88 11.25
CA PHE A 294 15.81 12.61 10.52
C PHE A 294 17.16 12.40 9.86
N THR A 295 17.69 13.42 9.18
CA THR A 295 19.00 13.30 8.51
C THR A 295 20.15 13.20 9.50
N ALA A 296 20.07 13.86 10.66
CA ALA A 296 21.03 13.65 11.74
C ALA A 296 21.05 12.20 12.24
N LEU A 297 19.90 11.50 12.25
CA LEU A 297 19.83 10.07 12.53
C LEU A 297 20.36 9.23 11.37
N VAL A 298 19.77 9.34 10.18
CA VAL A 298 20.06 8.38 9.10
C VAL A 298 21.44 8.57 8.46
N TYR A 299 22.14 9.67 8.78
CA TYR A 299 23.51 9.91 8.35
C TYR A 299 24.53 9.48 9.40
N ASP A 300 24.10 9.01 10.57
CA ASP A 300 24.95 8.45 11.62
C ASP A 300 25.46 7.06 11.21
N GLU A 301 26.66 7.01 10.64
CA GLU A 301 27.20 5.82 9.99
C GLU A 301 27.60 4.72 10.97
N SER A 302 27.81 5.05 12.25
CA SER A 302 28.09 4.04 13.28
C SER A 302 26.86 3.29 13.75
N HIS A 303 25.66 3.79 13.44
CA HIS A 303 24.39 3.19 13.90
C HIS A 303 23.43 2.89 12.75
N VAL A 304 23.67 3.43 11.54
CA VAL A 304 22.77 3.32 10.39
C VAL A 304 23.49 2.89 9.11
N PHE A 305 23.04 1.75 8.58
CA PHE A 305 23.52 1.21 7.30
C PHE A 305 22.52 1.51 6.18
N ASN A 306 22.97 2.24 5.15
CA ASN A 306 22.20 2.39 3.92
C ASN A 306 22.61 1.32 2.92
N TYR A 307 21.69 0.42 2.58
CA TYR A 307 22.04 -0.71 1.73
C TYR A 307 22.10 -0.35 0.23
N GLN A 308 21.50 0.74 -0.23
CA GLN A 308 21.48 1.12 -1.67
C GLN A 308 22.64 1.99 -2.12
N TYR A 309 23.45 2.50 -1.19
CA TYR A 309 24.47 3.50 -1.45
C TYR A 309 25.80 3.07 -0.83
N ASP A 310 26.80 2.86 -1.68
CA ASP A 310 28.16 2.60 -1.24
C ASP A 310 28.84 3.92 -0.87
N ARG A 311 29.16 4.04 0.41
CA ARG A 311 29.75 5.23 1.01
C ARG A 311 31.21 5.45 0.60
N LYS A 312 31.95 4.40 0.24
CA LYS A 312 33.36 4.51 -0.19
C LYS A 312 33.48 5.06 -1.60
N THR A 313 32.61 4.60 -2.48
CA THR A 313 32.62 4.96 -3.90
C THR A 313 31.69 6.12 -4.23
N ALA A 314 30.77 6.46 -3.32
CA ALA A 314 29.67 7.39 -3.55
C ALA A 314 28.73 6.96 -4.69
N ASP A 315 28.70 5.67 -4.99
CA ASP A 315 27.90 5.08 -6.07
C ASP A 315 26.70 4.29 -5.53
N ARG A 316 25.71 4.08 -6.39
CA ARG A 316 24.59 3.19 -6.07
C ARG A 316 25.04 1.74 -6.19
N SER A 317 24.74 0.94 -5.18
CA SER A 317 24.96 -0.50 -5.22
C SER A 317 24.09 -1.15 -6.30
N PRO A 318 24.58 -2.20 -7.01
CA PRO A 318 23.74 -3.00 -7.89
C PRO A 318 22.57 -3.64 -7.13
N VAL A 319 21.41 -3.76 -7.78
CA VAL A 319 20.15 -4.22 -7.15
C VAL A 319 20.26 -5.63 -6.56
N ASP A 320 20.89 -6.53 -7.29
CA ASP A 320 21.13 -7.92 -6.87
C ASP A 320 22.04 -8.01 -5.63
N VAL A 321 22.96 -7.06 -5.47
CA VAL A 321 23.86 -7.00 -4.32
C VAL A 321 23.14 -6.44 -3.10
N TRP A 322 22.55 -5.25 -3.20
CA TRP A 322 21.95 -4.62 -2.03
C TRP A 322 20.69 -5.34 -1.54
N ASP A 323 19.90 -5.93 -2.44
CA ASP A 323 18.70 -6.68 -2.06
C ASP A 323 19.07 -7.95 -1.29
N LYS A 324 20.17 -8.61 -1.68
CA LYS A 324 20.69 -9.77 -0.95
C LYS A 324 21.25 -9.36 0.42
N ASN A 325 22.06 -8.29 0.47
CA ASN A 325 22.72 -7.87 1.70
C ASN A 325 21.71 -7.47 2.77
N ARG A 326 20.73 -6.62 2.44
CA ARG A 326 19.71 -6.18 3.42
C ARG A 326 18.89 -7.35 4.00
N VAL A 327 18.58 -8.36 3.17
CA VAL A 327 17.82 -9.54 3.62
C VAL A 327 18.66 -10.39 4.56
N ASN A 328 19.90 -10.66 4.18
CA ASN A 328 20.83 -11.45 5.01
C ASN A 328 21.11 -10.77 6.35
N MET A 329 21.39 -9.46 6.34
CA MET A 329 21.69 -8.72 7.57
C MET A 329 20.53 -8.82 8.57
N PHE A 330 19.30 -8.57 8.13
CA PHE A 330 18.15 -8.66 9.03
C PHE A 330 17.92 -10.11 9.53
N ASN A 331 18.03 -11.11 8.65
CA ASN A 331 17.88 -12.54 9.01
C ASN A 331 18.99 -13.08 9.93
N ASN A 332 20.12 -12.40 9.99
CA ASN A 332 21.25 -12.76 10.84
C ASN A 332 21.29 -11.94 12.15
N ASN A 333 20.22 -11.23 12.48
CA ASN A 333 20.14 -10.35 13.66
C ASN A 333 21.22 -9.25 13.68
N GLN A 334 21.58 -8.71 12.52
CA GLN A 334 22.54 -7.61 12.39
C GLN A 334 21.87 -6.23 12.41
N ALA A 335 20.54 -6.16 12.54
CA ALA A 335 19.82 -4.91 12.57
C ALA A 335 18.61 -4.93 13.51
N MET A 336 18.53 -3.94 14.40
CA MET A 336 17.39 -3.80 15.31
C MET A 336 16.14 -3.32 14.57
N PHE A 337 16.27 -2.31 13.70
CA PHE A 337 15.20 -1.78 12.88
C PHE A 337 15.53 -1.80 11.40
N TYR A 338 14.49 -1.88 10.59
CA TYR A 338 14.61 -1.91 9.14
C TYR A 338 13.50 -1.09 8.49
N PHE A 339 13.84 0.11 8.01
CA PHE A 339 12.95 0.89 7.16
C PHE A 339 12.79 0.23 5.78
N THR A 340 11.54 -0.05 5.40
CA THR A 340 11.25 -0.81 4.20
C THR A 340 9.84 -0.53 3.65
N MET A 341 9.36 -1.42 2.77
CA MET A 341 7.97 -1.53 2.36
C MET A 341 7.48 -2.95 2.68
N LEU A 342 6.16 -3.15 2.69
CA LEU A 342 5.57 -4.46 2.93
C LEU A 342 5.93 -5.52 1.88
N THR A 343 6.33 -5.11 0.66
CA THR A 343 6.97 -6.00 -0.34
C THR A 343 8.19 -6.76 0.19
N THR A 344 8.82 -6.29 1.26
CA THR A 344 10.00 -6.93 1.86
C THR A 344 9.62 -8.00 2.88
N VAL A 345 8.46 -7.91 3.55
CA VAL A 345 8.06 -8.86 4.60
C VAL A 345 8.13 -10.33 4.14
N PRO A 346 7.59 -10.72 2.96
CA PRO A 346 7.64 -12.11 2.52
C PRO A 346 9.06 -12.66 2.30
N ARG A 347 10.06 -11.79 2.09
CA ARG A 347 11.47 -12.19 1.93
C ARG A 347 12.07 -12.75 3.23
N HIS A 348 11.43 -12.49 4.36
CA HIS A 348 11.87 -12.93 5.69
C HIS A 348 11.05 -14.12 6.22
N ARG A 349 10.17 -14.72 5.39
CA ARG A 349 9.30 -15.83 5.79
C ARG A 349 10.05 -17.03 6.36
N ASP A 350 11.20 -17.36 5.77
CA ASP A 350 12.06 -18.48 6.19
C ASP A 350 13.15 -18.05 7.18
N SER A 351 13.06 -16.83 7.71
CA SER A 351 14.00 -16.33 8.71
C SER A 351 13.73 -16.97 10.06
N THR A 352 14.81 -17.22 10.80
CA THR A 352 14.73 -17.58 12.22
C THR A 352 14.68 -16.36 13.13
N THR A 353 14.87 -15.15 12.59
CA THR A 353 14.71 -13.90 13.33
C THR A 353 13.24 -13.72 13.70
N ASP A 354 12.97 -13.59 15.00
CA ASP A 354 11.68 -13.17 15.53
C ASP A 354 11.52 -11.66 15.32
N PHE A 355 10.67 -11.27 14.36
CA PHE A 355 10.47 -9.87 13.99
C PHE A 355 9.00 -9.47 14.03
N GLY A 356 8.77 -8.17 14.09
CA GLY A 356 7.44 -7.57 13.95
C GLY A 356 7.40 -6.45 12.92
N ILE A 357 6.21 -5.98 12.59
CA ILE A 357 5.94 -4.90 11.64
C ILE A 357 5.43 -3.68 12.41
N LEU A 358 6.11 -2.54 12.26
CA LEU A 358 5.72 -1.28 12.89
C LEU A 358 5.28 -0.25 11.85
N PRO A 359 4.42 0.70 12.26
CA PRO A 359 4.23 1.92 11.51
C PRO A 359 5.52 2.74 11.47
N TYR A 360 5.59 3.67 10.53
CA TYR A 360 6.57 4.75 10.60
C TYR A 360 6.37 5.55 11.90
N PRO A 361 7.46 6.06 12.51
CA PRO A 361 7.32 6.84 13.73
C PRO A 361 6.61 8.17 13.43
N LYS A 362 5.83 8.65 14.40
CA LYS A 362 5.39 10.05 14.42
C LYS A 362 6.60 10.97 14.49
N TYR A 363 6.49 12.22 14.05
CA TYR A 363 7.59 13.15 14.27
C TYR A 363 7.81 13.40 15.78
N ASP A 364 6.72 13.65 16.51
CA ASP A 364 6.70 13.90 17.95
C ASP A 364 5.36 13.44 18.56
N GLU A 365 5.25 13.41 19.89
CA GLU A 365 4.03 12.98 20.61
C GLU A 365 2.83 13.92 20.41
N SER A 366 3.03 15.14 19.89
CA SER A 366 1.92 16.08 19.60
C SER A 366 1.21 15.76 18.29
N GLN A 367 1.85 14.98 17.40
CA GLN A 367 1.25 14.49 16.18
C GLN A 367 0.14 13.50 16.51
N LYS A 368 -1.09 13.83 16.13
CA LYS A 368 -2.27 13.01 16.46
C LYS A 368 -2.28 11.65 15.76
N ASP A 369 -2.10 11.64 14.45
CA ASP A 369 -2.25 10.45 13.62
C ASP A 369 -0.89 9.99 13.09
N TYR A 370 -0.73 8.68 12.89
CA TYR A 370 0.39 8.15 12.11
C TYR A 370 0.24 8.51 10.63
N GLY A 371 1.29 8.33 9.85
CA GLY A 371 1.25 8.55 8.41
C GLY A 371 2.18 7.60 7.66
N HIS A 372 1.74 7.12 6.50
CA HIS A 372 2.49 6.14 5.72
C HIS A 372 2.55 6.52 4.25
N GLY A 373 3.77 6.74 3.77
CA GLY A 373 4.00 6.95 2.36
C GLY A 373 3.78 5.67 1.57
N ILE A 374 3.42 5.82 0.31
CA ILE A 374 3.34 4.71 -0.64
C ILE A 374 4.44 4.88 -1.69
N GLY A 375 5.05 3.77 -2.10
CA GLY A 375 6.13 3.74 -3.08
C GLY A 375 5.78 4.44 -4.39
N VAL A 376 6.25 5.68 -4.54
CA VAL A 376 5.96 6.56 -5.69
C VAL A 376 6.38 5.97 -7.04
N ASN A 377 7.35 5.06 -7.07
CA ASN A 377 7.86 4.45 -8.30
C ASN A 377 7.30 3.04 -8.55
N GLN A 378 6.65 2.45 -7.55
CA GLN A 378 6.29 1.03 -7.48
C GLN A 378 4.77 0.84 -7.53
N THR A 379 4.02 1.70 -6.84
CA THR A 379 2.56 1.58 -6.74
C THR A 379 1.87 1.94 -8.04
N ALA A 380 0.64 1.46 -8.19
CA ALA A 380 -0.21 1.72 -9.33
C ALA A 380 -1.64 2.05 -8.86
N PHE A 381 -2.33 2.86 -9.65
CA PHE A 381 -3.69 3.33 -9.40
C PHE A 381 -4.60 2.93 -10.56
N ILE A 382 -5.86 2.62 -10.24
CA ILE A 382 -6.87 2.38 -11.25
C ILE A 382 -7.34 3.72 -11.80
N CYS A 383 -7.49 3.80 -13.12
CA CYS A 383 -8.12 4.90 -13.83
C CYS A 383 -8.92 4.39 -15.02
N VAL A 384 -9.77 5.25 -15.58
CA VAL A 384 -10.61 4.95 -16.74
C VAL A 384 -10.27 5.94 -17.85
N PRO A 385 -9.96 5.49 -19.08
CA PRO A 385 -9.74 6.40 -20.21
C PRO A 385 -10.98 7.26 -20.50
N GLU A 386 -10.79 8.53 -20.85
CA GLU A 386 -11.92 9.44 -21.14
C GLU A 386 -12.83 8.94 -22.26
N MET A 387 -12.25 8.24 -23.25
CA MET A 387 -12.97 7.77 -24.45
C MET A 387 -13.73 6.44 -24.23
N VAL A 388 -13.86 5.96 -22.99
CA VAL A 388 -14.54 4.68 -22.69
C VAL A 388 -15.96 4.66 -23.27
N THR A 389 -16.30 3.58 -23.96
CA THR A 389 -17.55 3.53 -24.76
C THR A 389 -18.79 3.13 -23.95
N ASN A 390 -18.61 2.59 -22.75
CA ASN A 390 -19.69 2.18 -21.85
C ASN A 390 -19.30 2.45 -20.38
N ASP A 391 -19.48 3.70 -19.96
CA ASP A 391 -19.15 4.18 -18.62
C ASP A 391 -19.91 3.41 -17.52
N ALA A 392 -21.20 3.14 -17.72
CA ALA A 392 -22.04 2.46 -16.76
C ALA A 392 -21.62 1.00 -16.54
N ARG A 393 -21.28 0.27 -17.61
CA ARG A 393 -20.69 -1.07 -17.49
C ARG A 393 -19.35 -0.99 -16.77
N THR A 394 -18.47 -0.08 -17.15
CA THR A 394 -17.15 0.03 -16.54
C THR A 394 -17.23 0.35 -15.05
N GLY A 395 -18.08 1.31 -14.65
CA GLY A 395 -18.30 1.64 -13.25
C GLY A 395 -18.75 0.44 -12.44
N PHE A 396 -19.77 -0.29 -12.92
CA PHE A 396 -20.23 -1.52 -12.27
C PHE A 396 -19.14 -2.58 -12.13
N VAL A 397 -18.35 -2.83 -13.19
CA VAL A 397 -17.29 -3.84 -13.14
C VAL A 397 -16.19 -3.46 -12.14
N LEU A 398 -15.77 -2.20 -12.10
CA LEU A 398 -14.78 -1.73 -11.15
C LEU A 398 -15.30 -1.80 -9.70
N GLU A 399 -16.56 -1.44 -9.49
CA GLU A 399 -17.22 -1.54 -8.19
C GLU A 399 -17.26 -3.00 -7.68
N GLU A 400 -17.71 -3.93 -8.52
CA GLU A 400 -17.79 -5.35 -8.14
C GLU A 400 -16.40 -5.97 -7.95
N LEU A 401 -15.41 -5.62 -8.78
CA LEU A 401 -14.03 -6.10 -8.62
C LEU A 401 -13.42 -5.65 -7.28
N SER A 402 -13.77 -4.46 -6.82
CA SER A 402 -13.30 -3.89 -5.55
C SER A 402 -14.00 -4.53 -4.36
N TYR A 403 -15.33 -4.65 -4.42
CA TYR A 403 -16.11 -5.35 -3.40
C TYR A 403 -15.67 -6.82 -3.23
N GLN A 404 -15.48 -7.56 -4.33
CA GLN A 404 -14.94 -8.92 -4.27
C GLN A 404 -13.47 -8.95 -3.83
N GLY A 405 -12.71 -7.90 -4.19
CA GLY A 405 -11.36 -7.67 -3.71
C GLY A 405 -11.29 -7.65 -2.18
N LYS A 406 -12.15 -6.87 -1.52
CA LYS A 406 -12.23 -6.77 -0.05
C LYS A 406 -12.47 -8.13 0.59
N LYS A 407 -13.31 -8.95 -0.05
CA LYS A 407 -13.69 -10.28 0.46
C LYS A 407 -12.63 -11.35 0.23
N LEU A 408 -11.83 -11.22 -0.82
CA LEU A 408 -10.95 -12.30 -1.30
C LEU A 408 -9.47 -11.93 -1.24
N LEU A 409 -9.08 -10.79 -1.80
CA LEU A 409 -7.69 -10.39 -1.99
C LEU A 409 -7.10 -9.88 -0.67
N THR A 410 -7.79 -8.98 0.03
CA THR A 410 -7.28 -8.38 1.27
C THR A 410 -7.04 -9.40 2.38
N PRO A 411 -7.98 -10.32 2.69
CA PRO A 411 -7.72 -11.39 3.65
C PRO A 411 -6.57 -12.32 3.22
N ALA A 412 -6.48 -12.66 1.94
CA ALA A 412 -5.40 -13.49 1.42
C ALA A 412 -4.03 -12.80 1.50
N TYR A 413 -3.99 -11.48 1.33
CA TYR A 413 -2.79 -10.68 1.48
C TYR A 413 -2.31 -10.60 2.94
N TYR A 414 -3.23 -10.41 3.90
CA TYR A 414 -2.93 -10.48 5.33
C TYR A 414 -2.36 -11.86 5.69
N GLU A 415 -3.03 -12.93 5.25
CA GLU A 415 -2.54 -14.29 5.44
C GLU A 415 -1.13 -14.46 4.89
N GLN A 416 -0.87 -14.01 3.66
CA GLN A 416 0.46 -14.11 3.05
C GLN A 416 1.54 -13.33 3.80
N THR A 417 1.19 -12.17 4.35
CA THR A 417 2.11 -11.21 4.99
C THR A 417 2.42 -11.60 6.43
N LEU A 418 1.43 -12.07 7.18
CA LEU A 418 1.55 -12.41 8.61
C LEU A 418 2.08 -13.83 8.87
N ILE A 419 2.39 -14.61 7.84
CA ILE A 419 2.87 -16.00 7.96
C ILE A 419 4.40 -16.08 7.82
N GLY A 420 5.05 -16.60 8.87
CA GLY A 420 6.46 -17.03 8.93
C GLY A 420 6.64 -18.49 9.38
N GLN A 421 7.88 -18.99 9.40
CA GLN A 421 8.21 -20.42 9.65
C GLN A 421 7.73 -20.97 11.00
N TYR A 422 7.56 -20.15 12.04
CA TYR A 422 7.29 -20.61 13.41
C TYR A 422 6.09 -19.99 14.14
N THR A 423 5.51 -18.88 13.67
CA THR A 423 4.36 -18.21 14.30
C THR A 423 3.59 -17.33 13.32
N ARG A 424 2.35 -16.97 13.69
CA ARG A 424 1.68 -15.75 13.22
C ARG A 424 2.06 -14.63 14.20
N ASP A 425 2.50 -13.49 13.69
CA ASP A 425 2.65 -12.29 14.52
C ASP A 425 1.29 -11.59 14.60
N GLU A 426 0.46 -12.02 15.55
CA GLU A 426 -0.90 -11.48 15.69
C GLU A 426 -0.87 -9.98 16.00
N GLU A 427 0.13 -9.49 16.73
CA GLU A 427 0.29 -8.06 17.00
C GLU A 427 0.64 -7.24 15.75
N SER A 428 1.28 -7.85 14.74
CA SER A 428 1.47 -7.19 13.44
C SER A 428 0.15 -6.91 12.72
N ALA A 429 -0.92 -7.66 12.98
CA ALA A 429 -2.21 -7.43 12.32
C ALA A 429 -2.77 -6.05 12.67
N ASP A 430 -2.76 -5.67 13.96
CA ASP A 430 -3.18 -4.34 14.43
C ASP A 430 -2.31 -3.23 13.81
N MET A 431 -1.02 -3.50 13.60
CA MET A 431 -0.10 -2.55 12.96
C MET A 431 -0.38 -2.41 11.46
N LEU A 432 -0.72 -3.49 10.76
CA LEU A 432 -1.13 -3.43 9.35
C LEU A 432 -2.42 -2.62 9.18
N ASP A 433 -3.41 -2.84 10.04
CA ASP A 433 -4.66 -2.06 10.05
C ASP A 433 -4.36 -0.57 10.23
N LEU A 434 -3.50 -0.23 11.20
CA LEU A 434 -3.05 1.14 11.42
C LEU A 434 -2.33 1.71 10.18
N ILE A 435 -1.37 0.96 9.61
CA ILE A 435 -0.57 1.37 8.45
C ILE A 435 -1.47 1.69 7.25
N PHE A 436 -2.45 0.84 6.96
CA PHE A 436 -3.34 1.03 5.82
C PHE A 436 -4.36 2.14 6.05
N ALA A 437 -4.90 2.29 7.26
CA ALA A 437 -5.84 3.36 7.60
C ALA A 437 -5.20 4.77 7.60
N THR A 438 -3.87 4.84 7.63
CA THR A 438 -3.10 6.10 7.78
C THR A 438 -2.17 6.38 6.60
N ARG A 439 -2.47 5.85 5.42
CA ARG A 439 -1.74 6.23 4.20
C ARG A 439 -1.87 7.72 3.90
N VAL A 440 -0.80 8.26 3.31
CA VAL A 440 -0.70 9.64 2.87
C VAL A 440 -0.39 9.62 1.37
N TYR A 441 -1.28 10.21 0.58
CA TYR A 441 -1.07 10.37 -0.85
C TYR A 441 -0.60 11.80 -1.12
N ASP A 442 0.52 11.91 -1.84
CA ASP A 442 1.20 13.19 -2.07
C ASP A 442 1.21 13.50 -3.56
N VAL A 443 0.22 14.29 -3.98
CA VAL A 443 0.12 14.79 -5.36
C VAL A 443 1.37 15.56 -5.78
N GLY A 444 2.10 16.17 -4.84
CA GLY A 444 3.38 16.83 -5.13
C GLY A 444 4.44 15.86 -5.63
N LEU A 445 4.49 14.64 -5.07
CA LEU A 445 5.38 13.59 -5.53
C LEU A 445 4.89 12.97 -6.86
N TYR A 446 3.59 12.76 -7.02
CA TYR A 446 3.01 12.06 -8.18
C TYR A 446 3.10 12.91 -9.46
N TYR A 447 2.78 14.21 -9.37
CA TYR A 447 2.97 15.17 -10.46
C TYR A 447 4.43 15.64 -10.60
N ASN A 448 5.34 15.13 -9.76
CA ASN A 448 6.75 15.50 -9.70
C ASN A 448 6.97 17.03 -9.62
N ILE A 449 6.17 17.69 -8.79
CA ILE A 449 6.19 19.15 -8.61
C ILE A 449 7.60 19.59 -8.21
N GLY A 450 8.16 20.53 -8.99
CA GLY A 450 9.52 21.05 -8.75
C GLY A 450 10.63 20.00 -8.77
N LYS A 451 10.40 18.78 -9.27
CA LYS A 451 11.36 17.66 -9.12
C LYS A 451 11.63 17.28 -7.65
N TYR A 452 10.77 17.67 -6.72
CA TYR A 452 10.99 17.42 -5.29
C TYR A 452 11.04 15.93 -4.97
N LYS A 453 10.32 15.08 -5.71
CA LYS A 453 10.43 13.62 -5.61
C LYS A 453 11.90 13.20 -5.72
N ASP A 454 12.54 13.46 -6.84
CA ASP A 454 13.93 13.02 -7.06
C ASP A 454 14.92 13.79 -6.17
N ALA A 455 14.65 15.06 -5.87
CA ALA A 455 15.54 15.88 -5.04
C ALA A 455 15.60 15.42 -3.58
N LEU A 456 14.46 15.07 -2.98
CA LEU A 456 14.37 14.56 -1.61
C LEU A 456 15.11 13.23 -1.48
N ALA A 457 14.84 12.26 -2.37
CA ALA A 457 15.55 10.97 -2.34
C ALA A 457 17.08 11.14 -2.47
N ASN A 458 17.53 12.11 -3.27
CA ASN A 458 18.95 12.40 -3.46
C ASN A 458 19.60 13.16 -2.30
N MET A 459 18.86 13.67 -1.31
CA MET A 459 19.47 14.29 -0.12
C MET A 459 20.40 13.31 0.60
N PHE A 460 20.06 12.02 0.64
CA PHE A 460 20.94 11.01 1.24
C PHE A 460 22.32 10.95 0.57
N VAL A 461 22.38 11.17 -0.74
CA VAL A 461 23.62 11.11 -1.52
C VAL A 461 24.40 12.41 -1.45
N ASN A 462 23.73 13.55 -1.66
CA ASN A 462 24.39 14.85 -1.81
C ASN A 462 24.44 15.67 -0.51
N ARG A 463 23.81 15.20 0.56
CA ARG A 463 23.73 15.83 1.89
C ARG A 463 23.22 17.28 1.87
N ARG A 464 22.40 17.64 0.88
CA ARG A 464 21.75 18.97 0.83
C ARG A 464 20.70 19.09 1.92
N THR A 465 20.59 20.27 2.53
CA THR A 465 19.50 20.60 3.47
C THR A 465 18.18 20.75 2.74
N LEU A 466 17.06 20.57 3.45
CA LEU A 466 15.72 20.81 2.89
C LEU A 466 15.60 22.22 2.32
N THR A 467 16.06 23.24 3.05
CA THR A 467 16.06 24.65 2.59
C THR A 467 16.75 24.80 1.23
N THR A 468 17.93 24.19 1.06
CA THR A 468 18.66 24.28 -0.20
C THR A 468 17.91 23.57 -1.32
N VAL A 469 17.28 22.42 -1.03
CA VAL A 469 16.43 21.69 -1.99
C VAL A 469 15.22 22.53 -2.38
N TYR A 470 14.50 23.07 -1.40
CA TYR A 470 13.30 23.89 -1.60
C TYR A 470 13.58 25.09 -2.51
N GLU A 471 14.53 25.95 -2.14
CA GLU A 471 14.84 27.18 -2.87
C GLU A 471 15.30 26.92 -4.31
N THR A 472 16.02 25.82 -4.56
CA THR A 472 16.49 25.49 -5.92
C THR A 472 15.36 25.20 -6.89
N TYR A 473 14.25 24.65 -6.38
CA TYR A 473 13.19 24.12 -7.22
C TYR A 473 11.85 24.86 -7.09
N ARG A 474 11.77 25.84 -6.19
CA ARG A 474 10.55 26.59 -5.86
C ARG A 474 9.90 27.22 -7.08
N GLU A 475 10.66 27.97 -7.89
CA GLU A 475 10.09 28.64 -9.08
C GLU A 475 9.51 27.62 -10.07
N SER A 476 10.17 26.48 -10.26
CA SER A 476 9.66 25.40 -11.11
C SER A 476 8.42 24.76 -10.51
N ALA A 477 8.35 24.60 -9.19
CA ALA A 477 7.20 24.05 -8.49
C ALA A 477 5.97 24.96 -8.64
N GLU A 478 6.12 26.26 -8.35
CA GLU A 478 5.05 27.25 -8.47
C GLU A 478 4.51 27.31 -9.90
N LYS A 479 5.39 27.25 -10.91
CA LYS A 479 5.00 27.17 -12.31
C LYS A 479 4.19 25.91 -12.62
N THR A 480 4.68 24.73 -12.23
CA THR A 480 3.99 23.46 -12.53
C THR A 480 2.63 23.38 -11.82
N ILE A 481 2.53 23.89 -10.59
CA ILE A 481 1.25 23.98 -9.87
C ILE A 481 0.26 24.87 -10.63
N ALA A 482 0.69 26.04 -11.10
CA ALA A 482 -0.17 26.94 -11.86
C ALA A 482 -0.66 26.29 -13.16
N GLU A 483 0.20 25.57 -13.87
CA GLU A 483 -0.15 24.82 -15.09
C GLU A 483 -1.18 23.71 -14.80
N ILE A 484 -0.99 22.93 -13.74
CA ILE A 484 -1.91 21.85 -13.36
C ILE A 484 -3.26 22.39 -12.90
N ASN A 485 -3.27 23.41 -12.04
CA ASN A 485 -4.51 24.04 -11.58
C ASN A 485 -5.29 24.64 -12.76
N ALA A 486 -4.61 25.27 -13.73
CA ALA A 486 -5.24 25.77 -14.94
C ALA A 486 -5.80 24.65 -15.82
N ALA A 487 -5.07 23.52 -15.94
CA ALA A 487 -5.51 22.37 -16.71
C ALA A 487 -6.81 21.78 -16.12
N PHE A 488 -6.85 21.52 -14.81
CA PHE A 488 -8.07 21.05 -14.15
C PHE A 488 -9.19 22.09 -14.21
N ALA A 489 -8.87 23.38 -14.01
CA ALA A 489 -9.84 24.47 -14.16
C ALA A 489 -10.55 24.48 -15.53
N SER A 490 -9.79 24.25 -16.61
CA SER A 490 -10.34 24.19 -17.97
C SER A 490 -11.20 22.95 -18.22
N GLN A 491 -10.90 21.84 -17.56
CA GLN A 491 -11.69 20.61 -17.63
C GLN A 491 -13.08 20.82 -16.97
N PHE A 492 -13.20 21.66 -15.94
CA PHE A 492 -14.51 22.04 -15.35
C PHE A 492 -15.36 22.95 -16.26
N GLY A 493 -14.71 23.80 -17.08
CA GLY A 493 -15.40 24.83 -17.85
C GLY A 493 -16.11 24.33 -19.12
N ALA A 494 -15.70 23.17 -19.64
CA ALA A 494 -16.21 22.63 -20.90
C ALA A 494 -17.69 22.20 -20.84
N GLU A 495 -18.23 21.86 -19.66
CA GLU A 495 -19.63 21.44 -19.51
C GLU A 495 -20.63 22.62 -19.47
N SER A 496 -20.16 23.85 -19.29
CA SER A 496 -21.03 25.03 -19.14
C SER A 496 -21.33 25.79 -20.45
N ALA A 497 -20.70 25.42 -21.57
CA ALA A 497 -20.76 26.17 -22.82
C ALA A 497 -21.75 25.63 -23.87
N ASP A 498 -22.21 24.38 -23.75
CA ASP A 498 -23.13 23.74 -24.73
C ASP A 498 -24.61 23.75 -24.32
N GLY A 499 -24.95 24.50 -23.25
CA GLY A 499 -26.32 24.74 -22.81
C GLY A 499 -26.84 26.12 -23.18
N GLN A 500 -26.98 26.43 -24.47
CA GLN A 500 -27.84 27.53 -24.98
C GLN A 500 -28.67 27.12 -26.19
#